data_AF-A0AAD7AAQ1-F1
#
_entry.id   AF-A0AAD7AAQ1-F1
#
_cell.length_a   1.000
_cell.length_b   1.000
_cell.length_c   1.000
_cell.angle_alpha   90.00
_cell.angle_beta   90.00
_cell.angle_gamma   90.00
#
_symmetry.space_group_name_H-M   'P 1'
#
loop_
_entity.id
_entity.type
_entity.pdbx_description
1 polymer ?
#
loop_
_entity_poly.entity_id
_entity_poly.type
_entity_poly.pdbx_seq_one_letter_code
_entity_poly.pdbx_strand_id
1 'polypeptide(L)'
;MKCKSDVVAVGSFVLMKRLKTPSGDLDIAVWFSTEPQRSDSANYCVPIPQVLTDPNAVKGAIIVMPLLRKFDEPRFDTIGEAVAFFKQIFEPKIANATSAGKCIALSIR
;
A
#
# COMPACT_ATOMS: atom_id res chain seq x y z
N MET A 1 7.33 10.61 16.74
CA MET A 1 7.28 11.43 15.50
C MET A 1 5.92 11.21 14.86
N LYS A 2 5.00 12.18 14.97
CA LYS A 2 3.73 12.16 14.22
C LYS A 2 4.06 12.49 12.76
N CYS A 3 3.93 11.54 11.86
CA CYS A 3 3.95 11.84 10.43
C CYS A 3 2.67 12.63 10.11
N LYS A 4 2.81 13.91 9.74
CA LYS A 4 1.73 14.67 9.12
C LYS A 4 1.58 14.15 7.69
N SER A 5 0.41 13.61 7.40
CA SER A 5 0.01 13.28 6.03
C SER A 5 -0.43 14.58 5.37
N ASP A 6 0.43 15.20 4.57
CA ASP A 6 0.03 16.37 3.79
C ASP A 6 -0.76 15.87 2.57
N VAL A 7 -2.06 16.17 2.56
CA VAL A 7 -3.01 15.76 1.50
C VAL A 7 -2.85 16.71 0.31
N VAL A 8 -2.28 16.22 -0.79
CA VAL A 8 -2.26 16.95 -2.08
C VAL A 8 -3.30 16.32 -2.99
N ALA A 9 -4.30 17.11 -3.39
CA ALA A 9 -5.40 16.68 -4.22
C ALA A 9 -5.07 16.83 -5.72
N VAL A 10 -4.75 15.70 -6.36
CA VAL A 10 -4.90 15.51 -7.81
C VAL A 10 -5.65 14.19 -8.00
N GLY A 11 -6.98 14.23 -7.95
CA GLY A 11 -7.88 13.13 -8.32
C GLY A 11 -7.90 11.86 -7.45
N SER A 12 -6.92 11.60 -6.58
CA SER A 12 -6.90 10.42 -5.68
C SER A 12 -6.07 10.67 -4.41
N PHE A 13 -6.52 10.14 -3.28
CA PHE A 13 -5.79 10.25 -2.01
C PHE A 13 -4.56 9.34 -2.01
N VAL A 14 -3.40 9.94 -1.75
CA VAL A 14 -2.12 9.23 -1.61
C VAL A 14 -1.51 9.49 -0.24
N LEU A 15 -0.79 8.51 0.27
CA LEU A 15 0.02 8.63 1.47
C LEU A 15 1.48 8.85 1.07
N MET A 16 2.08 9.90 1.62
CA MET A 16 3.51 10.18 1.47
C MET A 16 4.26 9.75 2.74
N LYS A 17 5.05 8.68 2.63
CA LYS A 17 5.86 8.16 3.73
C LYS A 17 7.31 8.60 3.56
N ARG A 18 7.82 9.38 4.51
CA ARG A 18 9.25 9.73 4.58
C ARG A 18 10.05 8.57 5.17
N LEU A 19 11.08 8.12 4.45
CA LEU A 19 12.04 7.13 4.87
C LEU A 19 13.41 7.77 5.12
N LYS A 20 14.13 7.26 6.12
CA LYS A 20 15.52 7.62 6.40
C LYS A 20 16.41 6.66 5.62
N THR A 21 17.36 7.14 4.83
CA THR A 21 18.32 6.25 4.17
C THR A 21 19.59 6.06 5.00
N PRO A 22 20.25 4.89 4.96
CA PRO A 22 19.87 3.67 4.23
C PRO A 22 19.05 2.71 5.10
N SER A 23 17.72 2.72 4.95
CA SER A 23 16.87 1.61 5.35
C SER A 23 16.59 0.77 4.10
N GLY A 24 16.98 -0.51 4.08
CA GLY A 24 16.70 -1.42 2.96
C GLY A 24 15.21 -1.52 2.58
N ASP A 25 14.32 -1.02 3.44
CA ASP A 25 12.90 -0.82 3.19
C ASP A 25 12.59 -0.12 1.86
N LEU A 26 13.40 0.88 1.45
CA LEU A 26 13.17 1.57 0.17
C LEU A 26 13.43 0.63 -1.01
N ASP A 27 14.56 -0.06 -0.98
CA ASP A 27 14.99 -0.94 -2.07
C ASP A 27 14.03 -2.11 -2.25
N ILE A 28 13.60 -2.72 -1.13
CA ILE A 28 12.60 -3.80 -1.13
C ILE A 28 11.28 -3.31 -1.72
N ALA A 29 10.80 -2.15 -1.28
CA ALA A 29 9.50 -1.65 -1.71
C ALA A 29 9.51 -1.23 -3.19
N VAL A 30 10.62 -0.66 -3.67
CA VAL A 30 10.82 -0.39 -5.10
C VAL A 30 10.87 -1.69 -5.89
N TRP A 31 11.61 -2.71 -5.42
CA TRP A 31 11.73 -4.00 -6.10
C TRP A 31 10.39 -4.69 -6.33
N PHE A 32 9.49 -4.68 -5.33
CA PHE A 32 8.14 -5.21 -5.49
C PHE A 32 7.24 -4.37 -6.41
N SER A 33 7.62 -3.13 -6.69
CA SER A 33 6.88 -2.21 -7.56
C SER A 33 7.44 -2.16 -8.98
N THR A 34 8.55 -2.82 -9.25
CA THR A 34 9.17 -2.94 -10.58
C THR A 34 8.73 -4.22 -11.29
N GLU A 35 8.80 -4.23 -12.62
CA GLU A 35 8.61 -5.46 -13.39
C GLU A 35 9.80 -6.42 -13.21
N PRO A 36 9.57 -7.75 -13.19
CA PRO A 36 8.30 -8.45 -13.42
C PRO A 36 7.40 -8.60 -12.18
N GLN A 37 7.89 -8.25 -10.99
CA GLN A 37 7.17 -8.48 -9.72
C GLN A 37 5.84 -7.75 -9.69
N ARG A 38 5.77 -6.55 -10.26
CA ARG A 38 4.54 -5.76 -10.34
C ARG A 38 3.43 -6.45 -11.13
N SER A 39 3.76 -7.17 -12.20
CA SER A 39 2.78 -7.91 -13.01
C SER A 39 2.47 -9.30 -12.46
N ASP A 40 3.20 -9.76 -11.44
CA ASP A 40 2.95 -11.07 -10.83
C ASP A 40 1.62 -11.06 -10.06
N SER A 41 0.69 -11.92 -10.46
CA SER A 41 -0.59 -12.12 -9.77
C SER A 41 -0.46 -12.59 -8.31
N ALA A 42 0.69 -13.15 -7.94
CA ALA A 42 1.01 -13.54 -6.56
C ALA A 42 1.58 -12.39 -5.72
N ASN A 43 1.90 -11.24 -6.34
CA ASN A 43 2.39 -10.08 -5.62
C ASN A 43 1.22 -9.23 -5.09
N TYR A 44 1.06 -9.22 -3.77
CA TYR A 44 0.08 -8.39 -3.06
C TYR A 44 0.67 -7.10 -2.51
N CYS A 45 1.93 -6.80 -2.83
CA CYS A 45 2.55 -5.58 -2.34
C CYS A 45 1.84 -4.34 -2.90
N VAL A 46 1.77 -3.34 -2.04
CA VAL A 46 1.17 -2.06 -2.38
C VAL A 46 2.09 -1.38 -3.41
N PRO A 47 1.57 -1.00 -4.58
CA PRO A 47 2.41 -0.40 -5.61
C PRO A 47 2.92 0.96 -5.15
N ILE A 48 4.20 1.22 -5.42
CA ILE A 48 4.83 2.52 -5.25
C ILE A 48 4.89 3.21 -6.61
N PRO A 49 3.92 4.08 -6.93
CA PRO A 49 3.93 4.81 -8.19
C PRO A 49 5.11 5.79 -8.31
N GLN A 50 5.62 6.31 -7.18
CA GLN A 50 6.63 7.35 -7.23
C GLN A 50 7.50 7.38 -5.96
N VAL A 51 8.80 7.59 -6.17
CA VAL A 51 9.77 7.92 -5.12
C VAL A 51 10.29 9.34 -5.38
N LEU A 52 10.20 10.20 -4.38
CA LEU A 52 10.65 11.59 -4.41
C LEU A 52 11.89 11.75 -3.52
N THR A 53 12.82 12.60 -3.92
CA THR A 53 13.95 13.00 -3.07
C THR A 53 13.46 13.98 -2.02
N ASP A 54 13.87 13.80 -0.75
CA ASP A 54 13.53 14.76 0.30
C ASP A 54 14.48 15.98 0.24
N PRO A 55 14.00 17.19 -0.11
CA PRO A 55 14.85 18.38 -0.20
C PRO A 55 15.40 18.83 1.18
N ASN A 56 14.81 18.36 2.28
CA ASN A 56 15.18 18.75 3.64
C ASN A 56 16.06 17.70 4.35
N ALA A 57 16.31 16.54 3.73
CA ALA A 57 17.13 15.49 4.32
C ALA A 57 18.37 15.22 3.46
N VAL A 58 19.55 15.26 4.10
CA VAL A 58 20.83 14.91 3.46
C VAL A 58 20.80 13.49 2.87
N LYS A 59 20.00 12.60 3.47
CA LYS A 59 19.80 11.20 3.10
C LYS A 59 18.37 10.76 3.47
N GLY A 60 17.41 11.02 2.58
CA GLY A 60 16.02 10.62 2.78
C GLY A 60 15.24 10.54 1.47
N ALA A 61 14.26 9.64 1.43
CA ALA A 61 13.35 9.48 0.31
C ALA A 61 11.91 9.57 0.81
N ILE A 62 11.03 10.12 -0.02
CA ILE A 62 9.59 10.15 0.22
C ILE A 62 8.95 9.20 -0.77
N ILE A 63 8.30 8.16 -0.26
CA ILE A 63 7.55 7.21 -1.06
C ILE A 63 6.10 7.68 -1.14
N VAL A 64 5.56 7.73 -2.36
CA VAL A 64 4.12 7.92 -2.61
C VAL A 64 3.49 6.54 -2.76
N MET A 65 2.47 6.25 -1.94
CA MET A 65 1.70 5.01 -2.00
C MET A 65 0.19 5.31 -1.92
N PRO A 66 -0.69 4.43 -2.40
CA PRO A 66 -2.11 4.53 -2.15
C PRO A 66 -2.42 4.68 -0.65
N LEU A 67 -3.42 5.48 -0.30
CA LEU A 67 -3.89 5.59 1.08
C LEU A 67 -4.57 4.28 1.49
N LEU A 68 -4.00 3.58 2.48
CA LEU A 68 -4.54 2.34 3.01
C LEU A 68 -5.30 2.61 4.31
N ARG A 69 -6.40 1.88 4.51
CA ARG A 69 -7.11 1.82 5.78
C ARG A 69 -6.39 0.86 6.73
N LYS A 70 -6.50 1.07 8.04
CA LYS A 70 -6.06 0.07 9.02
C LYS A 70 -6.90 -1.19 8.89
N PHE A 71 -6.30 -2.34 9.15
CA PHE A 71 -6.98 -3.63 9.02
C PHE A 71 -8.07 -3.86 10.08
N ASP A 72 -7.98 -3.17 11.22
CA ASP A 72 -8.87 -3.29 12.38
C ASP A 72 -9.84 -2.10 12.50
N GLU A 73 -9.97 -1.30 11.43
CA GLU A 73 -10.86 -0.14 11.37
C GLU A 73 -11.82 -0.30 10.19
N PRO A 74 -13.13 -0.55 10.41
CA PRO A 74 -13.77 -0.71 11.71
C PRO A 74 -13.34 -2.04 12.35
N ARG A 75 -13.58 -2.19 13.65
CA ARG A 75 -13.25 -3.45 14.32
C ARG A 75 -14.10 -4.57 13.74
N PHE A 76 -13.54 -5.77 13.68
CA PHE A 76 -14.31 -6.97 13.33
C PHE A 76 -15.42 -7.17 14.37
N ASP A 77 -16.67 -7.15 13.93
CA ASP A 77 -17.84 -7.39 14.78
C ASP A 77 -18.16 -8.89 14.85
N THR A 78 -17.79 -9.65 13.81
CA THR A 78 -18.04 -11.10 13.74
C THR A 78 -16.81 -11.92 13.36
N ILE A 79 -16.77 -13.18 13.80
CA ILE A 79 -15.75 -14.15 13.37
C ILE A 79 -15.80 -14.34 11.84
N GLY A 80 -16.99 -14.25 11.23
CA GLY A 80 -17.16 -14.36 9.78
C GLY A 80 -16.39 -13.28 9.01
N GLU A 81 -16.36 -12.05 9.53
CA GLU A 81 -15.59 -10.95 8.95
C GLU A 81 -14.08 -11.18 9.07
N ALA A 82 -13.60 -11.65 10.22
CA ALA A 82 -12.20 -12.01 10.41
C ALA A 82 -11.77 -13.13 9.44
N VAL A 83 -12.60 -14.18 9.30
CA VAL A 83 -12.34 -15.27 8.35
C VAL A 83 -12.34 -14.77 6.90
N ALA A 84 -13.27 -13.89 6.53
CA ALA A 84 -13.31 -13.30 5.19
C ALA A 84 -12.08 -12.42 4.91
N PHE A 85 -11.60 -11.68 5.91
CA PHE A 85 -10.37 -10.90 5.83
C PHE A 85 -9.14 -11.81 5.62
N PHE A 86 -9.00 -12.89 6.37
CA PHE A 86 -7.90 -13.83 6.17
C PHE A 86 -7.95 -14.50 4.80
N LYS A 87 -9.15 -14.85 4.30
CA LYS A 87 -9.29 -15.35 2.92
C LYS A 87 -8.74 -14.33 1.92
N GLN A 88 -9.08 -13.06 2.04
CA GLN A 88 -8.57 -12.02 1.12
C GLN A 88 -7.05 -11.84 1.19
N ILE A 89 -6.42 -12.07 2.33
CA ILE A 89 -4.96 -11.99 2.48
C ILE A 89 -4.26 -13.19 1.86
N PHE A 90 -4.83 -14.38 2.01
CA PHE A 90 -4.19 -15.63 1.60
C PHE A 90 -4.62 -16.12 0.21
N GLU A 91 -5.72 -15.60 -0.35
CA GLU A 91 -6.26 -16.07 -1.63
C GLU A 91 -5.63 -15.32 -2.82
N PRO A 92 -4.98 -16.04 -3.76
CA PRO A 92 -4.43 -15.47 -4.98
C PRO A 92 -5.49 -14.76 -5.80
N LYS A 93 -5.16 -13.54 -6.25
CA LYS A 93 -5.92 -12.86 -7.30
C LYS A 93 -5.71 -13.63 -8.60
N ILE A 94 -6.48 -14.69 -8.81
CA ILE A 94 -6.53 -15.41 -10.08
C ILE A 94 -6.89 -14.38 -11.16
N ALA A 95 -6.07 -14.27 -12.19
CA ALA A 95 -6.02 -13.18 -13.19
C ALA A 95 -7.28 -13.01 -14.08
N ASN A 96 -8.45 -13.50 -13.65
CA ASN A 96 -9.74 -13.34 -14.33
C ASN A 96 -10.71 -12.52 -13.48
N ALA A 97 -10.32 -11.31 -13.11
CA ALA A 97 -11.26 -10.27 -12.74
C ALA A 97 -10.62 -8.91 -12.98
N THR A 98 -11.05 -8.26 -14.06
CA THR A 98 -10.95 -6.82 -14.26
C THR A 98 -11.59 -6.12 -13.06
N SER A 99 -10.81 -5.93 -12.00
CA SER A 99 -11.20 -5.10 -10.86
C SER A 99 -10.03 -4.19 -10.55
N ALA A 100 -9.97 -3.12 -11.34
CA ALA A 100 -9.37 -1.87 -10.91
C ALA A 100 -9.75 -1.62 -9.45
N GLY A 101 -8.74 -1.41 -8.60
CA GLY A 101 -8.97 -0.74 -7.32
C GLY A 101 -9.68 -1.53 -6.22
N LYS A 102 -9.65 -2.86 -6.19
CA LYS A 102 -9.88 -3.57 -4.91
C LYS A 102 -8.64 -3.45 -4.02
N CYS A 103 -8.42 -2.21 -3.57
CA CYS A 103 -7.83 -1.94 -2.27
C CYS A 103 -8.63 -2.72 -1.23
N ILE A 104 -7.93 -3.22 -0.24
CA ILE A 104 -8.30 -4.22 0.77
C ILE A 104 -9.37 -3.70 1.76
N ALA A 105 -10.24 -2.77 1.35
CA ALA A 105 -11.08 -1.96 2.23
C ALA A 105 -12.43 -1.53 1.61
N LEU A 106 -13.05 -2.33 0.75
CA LEU A 106 -14.37 -1.98 0.17
C LEU A 106 -15.49 -3.00 0.40
N SER A 107 -15.32 -4.04 1.22
CA SER A 107 -16.43 -4.99 1.48
C SER A 107 -16.39 -5.74 2.81
N ILE A 108 -15.93 -5.10 3.88
CA ILE A 108 -16.30 -5.51 5.24
C ILE A 108 -16.90 -4.24 5.85
N ARG A 109 -18.14 -4.35 6.35
CA ARG A 109 -19.02 -3.21 6.65
C ARG A 109 -18.39 -2.24 7.64
#